data_AF-A0A356FG41-F1
#
_entry.id   AF-A0A356FG41-F1
#
_cell.length_a   1.000
_cell.length_b   1.000
_cell.length_c   1.000
_cell.angle_alpha   90.00
_cell.angle_beta   90.00
_cell.angle_gamma   90.00
#
_symmetry.space_group_name_H-M   'P 1'
#
loop_
_entity.id
_entity.type
_entity.pdbx_description
1 polymer ?
#
loop_
_entity_poly.entity_id
_entity_poly.type
_entity_poly.pdbx_seq_one_letter_code
_entity_poly.pdbx_strand_id
1 'polypeptide(L)'
;MPIATPQQYREMLDAAQAGDYAYPAINVSSMVTANAALKGFAEKKSDGMIQVSTGGGAFASGLGVNDLVLGAISIAEHIHRMAERYDVLVALHTDHCPPDKIDSFMVPLI
;
A
#
# COMPACT_ATOMS: atom_id res chain seq x y z
N MET A 1 -3.34 -1.14 -16.22
CA MET A 1 -3.18 -2.15 -15.15
C MET A 1 -2.68 -1.43 -13.92
N PRO A 2 -3.34 -1.53 -12.76
CA PRO A 2 -3.26 -0.47 -11.77
C PRO A 2 -2.63 -0.84 -10.42
N ILE A 3 -2.58 -2.14 -10.08
CA ILE A 3 -1.77 -2.66 -8.98
C ILE A 3 -0.63 -3.46 -9.59
N ALA A 4 0.59 -3.22 -9.10
CA ALA A 4 1.77 -3.91 -9.57
C ALA A 4 1.66 -5.40 -9.25
N THR A 5 1.77 -6.25 -10.28
CA THR A 5 1.96 -7.69 -10.07
C THR A 5 3.32 -7.95 -9.42
N PRO A 6 3.56 -9.12 -8.80
CA PRO A 6 4.86 -9.45 -8.21
C PRO A 6 6.02 -9.41 -9.21
N GLN A 7 5.76 -9.65 -10.50
CA GLN A 7 6.75 -9.48 -11.55
C GLN A 7 7.04 -8.00 -11.80
N GLN A 8 5.99 -7.20 -12.06
CA GLN A 8 6.13 -5.76 -12.30
C GLN A 8 6.78 -5.04 -11.12
N TYR A 9 6.49 -5.44 -9.89
CA TYR A 9 7.09 -4.81 -8.71
C TYR A 9 8.59 -5.09 -8.61
N ARG A 10 9.06 -6.29 -9.00
CA ARG A 10 10.50 -6.55 -9.13
C ARG A 10 11.14 -5.69 -10.22
N GLU A 11 10.48 -5.59 -11.37
CA GLU A 11 10.94 -4.74 -12.49
C GLU A 11 11.02 -3.26 -12.09
N MET A 12 10.07 -2.76 -11.30
CA MET A 12 10.13 -1.43 -10.70
C MET A 12 11.40 -1.27 -9.87
N LEU A 13 11.64 -2.17 -8.90
CA LEU A 13 12.82 -2.08 -8.02
C LEU A 13 14.14 -2.19 -8.79
N ASP A 14 14.22 -3.07 -9.78
CA ASP A 14 15.39 -3.20 -10.65
C ASP A 14 15.64 -1.91 -11.46
N ALA A 15 14.58 -1.29 -11.99
CA ALA A 15 14.66 -0.03 -12.70
C ALA A 15 15.11 1.13 -11.80
N ALA A 16 14.62 1.18 -10.56
CA ALA A 16 15.03 2.17 -9.56
C ALA A 16 16.51 2.02 -9.20
N GLN A 17 16.96 0.78 -8.97
CA GLN A 17 18.36 0.49 -8.68
C GLN A 17 19.30 0.84 -9.86
N ALA A 18 18.90 0.54 -11.10
CA ALA A 18 19.68 0.84 -12.29
C ALA A 18 19.70 2.34 -12.64
N GLY A 19 18.61 3.05 -12.30
CA GLY A 19 18.43 4.47 -12.60
C GLY A 19 18.87 5.43 -11.51
N ASP A 20 19.41 4.94 -10.39
CA ASP A 20 19.83 5.73 -9.22
C ASP A 20 18.71 6.63 -8.66
N TYR A 21 17.51 6.05 -8.51
CA TYR A 21 16.37 6.71 -7.88
C TYR A 21 15.64 5.76 -6.92
N ALA A 22 14.65 6.29 -6.20
CA ALA A 22 13.82 5.52 -5.29
C ALA A 22 12.34 5.85 -5.47
N TYR A 23 11.49 4.87 -5.16
CA TYR A 23 10.05 5.09 -5.09
C TYR A 23 9.62 5.47 -3.67
N PRO A 24 8.69 6.42 -3.52
CA PRO A 24 8.09 6.73 -2.23
C PRO A 24 7.19 5.58 -1.75
N ALA A 25 7.28 5.26 -0.46
CA ALA A 25 6.33 4.41 0.26
C ALA A 25 5.51 5.25 1.24
N ILE A 26 4.24 5.49 0.91
CA ILE A 26 3.38 6.41 1.66
C ILE A 26 2.52 5.63 2.64
N ASN A 27 2.70 5.86 3.94
CA ASN A 27 1.78 5.34 4.95
C ASN A 27 0.39 5.96 4.79
N VAL A 28 -0.65 5.12 4.81
CA VAL A 28 -2.04 5.54 4.75
C VAL A 28 -2.86 4.90 5.87
N SER A 29 -3.99 5.52 6.20
CA SER A 29 -4.90 5.05 7.24
C SER A 29 -6.38 5.23 6.87
N SER A 30 -6.67 5.76 5.69
CA SER A 30 -8.03 6.07 5.26
C SER A 30 -8.13 6.12 3.73
N MET A 31 -9.35 6.03 3.21
CA MET A 31 -9.62 6.27 1.78
C MET A 31 -9.11 7.65 1.33
N VAL A 32 -9.18 8.67 2.19
CA VAL A 32 -8.73 10.03 1.89
C VAL A 32 -7.21 10.06 1.67
N THR A 33 -6.44 9.45 2.57
CA THR A 33 -4.98 9.41 2.47
C THR A 33 -4.51 8.49 1.33
N ALA A 34 -5.21 7.37 1.10
CA ALA A 34 -4.97 6.49 -0.05
C ALA A 34 -5.19 7.23 -1.39
N ASN A 35 -6.31 7.95 -1.53
CA ASN A 35 -6.59 8.74 -2.74
C ASN A 35 -5.56 9.86 -2.95
N ALA A 36 -5.10 10.50 -1.88
CA ALA A 36 -4.07 11.53 -1.96
C ALA A 36 -2.74 10.97 -2.49
N ALA A 37 -2.32 9.79 -2.01
CA ALA A 37 -1.12 9.10 -2.49
C ALA A 37 -1.24 8.74 -3.98
N LEU A 38 -2.35 8.08 -4.39
CA LEU A 38 -2.62 7.72 -5.79
C LEU A 38 -2.57 8.93 -6.72
N LYS A 39 -3.23 10.03 -6.32
CA LYS A 39 -3.21 11.29 -7.07
C LYS A 39 -1.79 11.86 -7.18
N GLY A 40 -1.03 11.87 -6.08
CA GLY A 40 0.34 12.37 -6.07
C GLY A 40 1.25 11.60 -7.04
N PHE A 41 1.16 10.28 -7.04
CA PHE A 41 1.89 9.41 -7.98
C PHE A 41 1.54 9.72 -9.43
N ALA A 42 0.25 9.79 -9.75
CA ALA A 42 -0.23 10.08 -11.10
C ALA A 42 0.17 11.47 -11.60
N GLU A 43 0.08 12.51 -10.77
CA GLU A 43 0.51 13.87 -11.13
C GLU A 43 2.01 13.97 -11.40
N LYS A 44 2.81 13.15 -10.70
CA LYS A 44 4.25 13.08 -10.90
C LYS A 44 4.66 12.07 -11.96
N LYS A 45 3.70 11.35 -12.57
CA LYS A 45 3.96 10.26 -13.52
C LYS A 45 4.99 9.28 -12.96
N SER A 46 4.88 9.00 -11.66
CA SER A 46 5.77 8.12 -10.92
C SER A 46 4.97 6.93 -10.46
N ASP A 47 5.53 5.74 -10.60
CA ASP A 47 5.07 4.60 -9.84
C ASP A 47 5.35 4.82 -8.34
N GLY A 48 4.76 4.02 -7.49
CA GLY A 48 4.93 4.18 -6.05
C GLY A 48 4.43 3.02 -5.22
N MET A 49 4.62 3.14 -3.90
CA MET A 49 4.15 2.17 -2.92
C MET A 49 3.19 2.84 -1.95
N ILE A 50 2.10 2.15 -1.62
CA ILE A 50 1.21 2.53 -0.53
C ILE A 50 1.33 1.46 0.56
N GLN A 51 1.58 1.91 1.79
CA GLN A 51 1.82 1.01 2.91
C GLN A 51 0.87 1.27 4.08
N VAL A 52 0.46 0.19 4.76
CA VAL A 52 -0.40 0.25 5.94
C VAL A 52 0.38 -0.29 7.14
N SER A 53 0.51 0.53 8.19
CA SER A 53 1.07 0.09 9.47
C SER A 53 0.02 -0.65 10.30
N THR A 54 0.44 -1.39 11.32
CA THR A 54 -0.48 -2.04 12.28
C THR A 54 -1.48 -1.05 12.88
N GLY A 55 -1.01 0.13 13.28
CA GLY A 55 -1.86 1.22 13.77
C GLY A 55 -2.76 1.82 12.68
N GLY A 56 -2.27 1.91 11.45
CA GLY A 56 -3.06 2.37 10.29
C GLY A 56 -4.22 1.43 9.97
N GLY A 57 -3.97 0.11 10.00
CA GLY A 57 -5.00 -0.91 9.83
C GLY A 57 -6.03 -0.85 10.96
N ALA A 58 -5.59 -0.81 12.21
CA ALA A 58 -6.48 -0.72 13.36
C ALA A 58 -7.38 0.54 13.27
N PHE A 59 -6.80 1.68 12.91
CA PHE A 59 -7.55 2.92 12.68
C PHE A 59 -8.57 2.79 11.54
N ALA A 60 -8.18 2.19 10.41
CA ALA A 60 -9.03 2.02 9.24
C ALA A 60 -10.26 1.12 9.51
N SER A 61 -10.13 0.15 10.41
CA SER A 61 -11.27 -0.67 10.86
C SER A 61 -12.25 0.08 11.78
N GLY A 62 -11.86 1.25 12.29
CA GLY A 62 -12.64 2.08 13.20
C GLY A 62 -12.49 1.67 14.67
N LEU A 63 -12.68 2.63 15.58
CA LEU A 63 -12.43 2.47 17.02
C LEU A 63 -13.27 1.37 17.70
N GLY A 64 -14.44 1.05 17.13
CA GLY A 64 -15.33 0.01 17.67
C GLY A 64 -14.93 -1.42 17.28
N VAL A 65 -14.21 -1.57 16.16
CA VAL A 65 -13.73 -2.88 15.67
C VAL A 65 -12.25 -3.07 16.06
N ASN A 66 -11.41 -2.05 15.80
CA ASN A 66 -9.99 -2.01 16.15
C ASN A 66 -9.20 -3.26 15.69
N ASP A 67 -9.52 -3.76 14.49
CA ASP A 67 -8.94 -4.92 13.85
C ASP A 67 -7.95 -4.48 12.75
N LEU A 68 -6.67 -4.78 12.98
CA LEU A 68 -5.58 -4.39 12.10
C LEU A 68 -5.58 -5.10 10.74
N VAL A 69 -6.07 -6.35 10.67
CA VAL A 69 -6.11 -7.13 9.42
C VAL A 69 -7.26 -6.64 8.56
N LEU A 70 -8.45 -6.55 9.15
CA LEU A 70 -9.65 -6.13 8.44
C LEU A 70 -9.49 -4.71 7.88
N GLY A 71 -8.92 -3.80 8.67
CA GLY A 71 -8.66 -2.44 8.20
C GLY A 71 -7.61 -2.38 7.08
N ALA A 72 -6.54 -3.18 7.16
CA ALA A 72 -5.55 -3.26 6.07
C ALA A 72 -6.16 -3.81 4.78
N ILE A 73 -6.97 -4.88 4.85
CA ILE A 73 -7.71 -5.44 3.71
C ILE A 73 -8.68 -4.41 3.13
N SER A 74 -9.44 -3.70 3.98
CA SER A 74 -10.39 -2.68 3.54
C SER A 74 -9.71 -1.56 2.75
N ILE A 75 -8.53 -1.10 3.20
CA ILE A 75 -7.72 -0.11 2.48
C ILE A 75 -7.18 -0.69 1.17
N ALA A 76 -6.66 -1.93 1.19
CA ALA A 76 -6.14 -2.59 -0.01
C ALA A 76 -7.22 -2.71 -1.10
N GLU A 77 -8.41 -3.21 -0.76
CA GLU A 77 -9.54 -3.32 -1.70
C GLU A 77 -9.94 -1.96 -2.30
N HIS A 78 -9.97 -0.91 -1.48
CA HIS A 78 -10.20 0.44 -1.97
C HIS A 78 -9.13 0.88 -2.98
N ILE A 79 -7.85 0.67 -2.65
CA ILE A 79 -6.73 1.02 -3.54
C ILE A 79 -6.80 0.23 -4.85
N HIS A 80 -7.11 -1.07 -4.81
CA HIS A 80 -7.30 -1.88 -6.01
C HIS A 80 -8.31 -1.25 -6.98
N ARG A 81 -9.46 -0.81 -6.48
CA ARG A 81 -10.51 -0.18 -7.32
C ARG A 81 -10.11 1.19 -7.84
N MET A 82 -9.48 1.99 -6.99
CA MET A 82 -9.15 3.37 -7.37
C MET A 82 -7.95 3.44 -8.30
N ALA A 83 -6.96 2.57 -8.11
CA ALA A 83 -5.78 2.52 -8.93
C ALA A 83 -6.14 2.30 -10.42
N GLU A 84 -7.23 1.59 -10.73
CA GLU A 84 -7.72 1.37 -12.12
C GLU A 84 -7.96 2.64 -12.93
N ARG A 85 -8.03 3.79 -12.26
CA ARG A 85 -8.26 5.09 -12.88
C ARG A 85 -6.98 5.88 -13.12
N TYR A 86 -5.82 5.31 -12.81
CA TYR A 86 -4.51 5.95 -12.94
C TYR A 86 -3.59 5.14 -13.84
N ASP A 87 -2.74 5.84 -14.61
CA ASP A 87 -1.78 5.25 -15.54
C ASP A 87 -0.37 5.21 -14.92
N VAL A 88 -0.29 4.67 -13.69
CA VAL A 88 0.94 4.42 -12.93
C VAL A 88 0.79 3.10 -12.18
N LEU A 89 1.90 2.43 -11.89
CA LEU A 89 1.92 1.22 -11.08
C LEU A 89 1.96 1.57 -9.59
N VAL A 90 1.16 0.84 -8.82
CA VAL A 90 1.12 0.98 -7.36
C VAL A 90 1.33 -0.39 -6.73
N ALA A 91 2.38 -0.52 -5.91
CA ALA A 91 2.57 -1.69 -5.08
C ALA A 91 1.93 -1.48 -3.70
N LEU A 92 1.28 -2.53 -3.20
CA LEU A 92 0.71 -2.55 -1.86
C LEU A 92 1.70 -3.19 -0.88
N HIS A 93 1.85 -2.56 0.28
CA HIS A 93 2.76 -3.02 1.32
C HIS A 93 2.11 -2.97 2.70
N THR A 94 2.64 -3.76 3.62
CA THR A 94 2.43 -3.57 5.05
C THR A 94 3.76 -3.10 5.65
N ASP A 95 3.68 -2.15 6.58
CA ASP A 95 4.86 -1.57 7.22
C ASP A 95 5.28 -2.45 8.44
N HIS A 96 6.17 -1.94 9.29
CA HIS A 96 6.68 -2.58 10.50
C HIS A 96 5.70 -3.54 11.21
N CYS A 97 6.05 -4.83 11.20
CA CYS A 97 5.37 -5.90 11.93
C CYS A 97 6.36 -6.54 12.93
N PRO A 98 6.26 -6.24 14.24
CA PRO A 98 7.15 -6.84 15.23
C PRO A 98 6.87 -8.35 15.39
N PRO A 99 7.83 -9.14 15.91
CA PRO A 99 7.72 -10.59 15.97
C PRO A 99 6.45 -11.12 16.65
N ASP A 100 5.95 -10.45 17.68
CA ASP A 100 4.73 -10.81 18.41
C ASP A 100 3.43 -10.58 17.61
N LYS A 101 3.51 -9.88 16.47
CA LYS A 101 2.37 -9.56 15.61
C LYS A 101 2.32 -10.38 14.33
N ILE A 102 3.34 -11.17 14.03
CA ILE A 102 3.45 -11.96 12.78
C ILE A 102 2.18 -12.79 12.54
N ASP A 103 1.80 -13.63 13.49
CA ASP A 103 0.67 -14.56 13.34
C ASP A 103 -0.69 -13.84 13.29
N SER A 104 -0.78 -12.70 13.99
CA SER A 104 -2.02 -11.92 14.10
C SER A 104 -2.22 -10.89 12.98
N PHE A 105 -1.17 -10.56 12.21
CA PHE A 105 -1.21 -9.50 11.19
C PHE A 105 -0.68 -9.95 9.84
N MET A 106 0.57 -10.41 9.80
CA MET A 106 1.25 -10.68 8.53
C MET A 106 0.74 -11.97 7.89
N VAL A 107 0.65 -13.06 8.66
CA VAL A 107 0.22 -14.37 8.15
C VAL A 107 -1.18 -14.32 7.52
N PRO A 108 -2.19 -13.64 8.10
CA PRO A 108 -3.51 -13.50 7.48
C PRO A 108 -3.57 -12.67 6.19
N LEU A 109 -2.51 -11.93 5.85
CA LEU A 109 -2.46 -11.03 4.69
C LEU A 109 -1.69 -11.60 3.48
N ILE A 110 -1.10 -12.78 3.63
CA ILE A 110 -0.37 -13.52 2.58
C ILE A 110 -1.29 -14.60 2.01
#